data_AF-A0A8S1W8E1-F1
#
_entry.id   AF-A0A8S1W8E1-F1
#
_cell.length_a   1.000
_cell.length_b   1.000
_cell.length_c   1.000
_cell.angle_alpha   90.00
_cell.angle_beta   90.00
_cell.angle_gamma   90.00
#
_symmetry.space_group_name_H-M   'P 1'
#
loop_
_entity.id
_entity.type
_entity.pdbx_description
1 polymer ?
#
loop_
_entity_poly.entity_id
_entity_poly.type
_entity_poly.pdbx_seq_one_letter_code
_entity_poly.pdbx_strand_id
1 'polypeptide(L)'
;MLMDSMDQSSHKTKDDSEQPKYNLKMNYKLEVRKQHLLAQFLQAKLDDTHRCIVKLQKQVSNNEVLHKRISRKNCITKPFKCSNCTHTYSSKAALKQHQKLKHSQEQTPITQPLDQQKVVEPLTEI
;
A
#
# COMPACT_ATOMS: atom_id res chain seq x y z
N MET A 1 61.55 0.27 79.15
CA MET A 1 60.76 0.73 77.99
C MET A 1 59.37 0.16 78.18
N LEU A 2 58.42 0.99 78.61
CA LEU A 2 57.05 0.60 78.94
C LEU A 2 56.16 0.90 77.72
N MET A 3 55.38 -0.11 77.32
CA MET A 3 54.23 0.03 76.42
C MET A 3 53.05 0.60 77.22
N ASP A 4 52.49 1.71 76.75
CA ASP A 4 51.16 2.25 77.08
C ASP A 4 50.95 3.46 76.14
N SER A 5 49.77 3.80 75.61
CA SER A 5 48.46 3.18 75.52
C SER A 5 47.68 3.97 74.44
N MET A 6 46.67 3.32 73.86
CA MET A 6 45.71 3.87 72.90
C MET A 6 45.02 5.14 73.40
N ASP A 7 44.85 6.14 72.51
CA ASP A 7 43.73 7.07 72.59
C ASP A 7 42.87 7.00 71.33
N GLN A 8 41.61 6.64 71.55
CA GLN A 8 40.54 6.53 70.58
C GLN A 8 40.01 7.94 70.27
N SER A 9 40.07 8.36 69.00
CA SER A 9 39.30 9.52 68.56
C SER A 9 38.68 9.32 67.18
N SER A 10 37.42 8.89 67.24
CA SER A 10 36.32 9.12 66.30
C SER A 10 36.60 8.96 64.80
N HIS A 11 36.40 7.73 64.32
CA HIS A 11 35.92 7.49 62.97
C HIS A 11 34.54 8.13 62.79
N LYS A 12 34.51 9.32 62.18
CA LYS A 12 33.27 9.89 61.67
C LYS A 12 32.93 9.17 60.36
N THR A 13 32.16 8.09 60.46
CA THR A 13 31.57 7.43 59.30
C THR A 13 30.59 8.41 58.66
N LYS A 14 30.96 8.97 57.51
CA LYS A 14 29.99 9.59 56.60
C LYS A 14 29.19 8.46 55.99
N ASP A 15 28.02 8.19 56.57
CA ASP A 15 27.00 7.41 55.92
C ASP A 15 26.34 8.28 54.85
N ASP A 16 26.91 8.27 53.65
CA ASP A 16 26.33 8.90 52.45
C ASP A 16 25.48 7.87 51.68
N SER A 17 24.66 7.08 52.39
CA SER A 17 23.77 6.06 51.82
C SER A 17 22.28 6.45 51.87
N GLU A 18 21.94 7.74 51.90
CA GLU A 18 20.54 8.15 51.77
C GLU A 18 20.08 7.98 50.32
N GLN A 19 19.57 6.79 50.00
CA GLN A 19 18.83 6.57 48.76
C GLN A 19 17.59 7.50 48.72
N PRO A 20 17.32 8.16 47.58
CA PRO A 20 16.18 9.06 47.47
C PRO A 20 14.87 8.30 47.74
N LYS A 21 14.14 8.73 48.78
CA LYS A 21 12.89 8.11 49.23
C LYS A 21 11.77 8.41 48.23
N TYR A 22 11.60 7.54 47.23
CA TYR A 22 10.58 7.72 46.18
C TYR A 22 9.18 7.36 46.67
N ASN A 23 8.20 8.22 46.38
CA ASN A 23 6.78 7.95 46.65
C ASN A 23 6.19 7.05 45.55
N LEU A 24 5.84 5.82 45.90
CA LEU A 24 5.33 4.79 44.97
C LEU A 24 4.11 5.26 44.17
N LYS A 25 3.20 6.03 44.79
CA LYS A 25 2.00 6.59 44.13
C LYS A 25 2.37 7.64 43.08
N MET A 26 3.40 8.43 43.32
CA MET A 26 3.92 9.39 42.34
C MET A 26 4.64 8.68 41.19
N ASN A 27 5.40 7.62 41.49
CA ASN A 27 6.07 6.81 40.46
C ASN A 27 5.04 6.14 39.52
N TYR A 28 3.99 5.54 40.07
CA TYR A 28 2.89 4.96 39.27
C TYR A 28 2.24 5.99 38.34
N LYS A 29 1.93 7.19 38.85
CA LYS A 29 1.35 8.28 38.02
C LYS A 29 2.26 8.71 36.88
N LEU A 30 3.57 8.78 37.12
CA LEU A 30 4.56 9.13 36.11
C LEU A 30 4.66 8.05 35.02
N GLU A 31 4.63 6.77 35.41
CA GLU A 31 4.69 5.67 34.43
C GLU A 31 3.42 5.62 33.58
N VAL A 32 2.23 5.82 34.17
CA VAL A 32 0.97 5.93 33.42
C VAL A 32 1.03 7.10 32.43
N ARG A 33 1.54 8.26 32.86
CA ARG A 33 1.68 9.43 31.98
C ARG A 33 2.66 9.17 30.84
N LYS A 34 3.79 8.50 31.11
CA LYS A 34 4.77 8.11 30.10
C LYS A 34 4.17 7.15 29.07
N GLN A 35 3.41 6.14 29.52
CA GLN A 35 2.70 5.22 28.62
C GLN A 35 1.67 5.96 27.75
N HIS A 36 0.90 6.87 28.34
CA HIS A 36 -0.07 7.67 27.59
C HIS A 36 0.59 8.54 26.52
N LEU A 37 1.67 9.25 26.87
CA LEU A 37 2.43 10.08 25.92
C LEU A 37 3.06 9.24 24.81
N LEU A 38 3.59 8.06 25.14
CA LEU A 38 4.14 7.14 24.16
C LEU A 38 3.04 6.66 23.20
N ALA A 39 1.87 6.28 23.73
CA ALA A 39 0.73 5.85 22.91
C ALA A 39 0.25 6.97 21.98
N GLN A 40 0.15 8.21 22.48
CA GLN A 40 -0.21 9.38 21.65
C GLN A 40 0.80 9.62 20.53
N PHE A 41 2.09 9.55 20.83
CA PHE A 41 3.15 9.72 19.84
C PHE A 41 3.12 8.65 18.76
N LEU A 42 2.92 7.38 19.15
CA LEU A 42 2.79 6.27 18.21
C LEU A 42 1.55 6.44 17.33
N GLN A 43 0.42 6.85 17.91
CA GLN A 43 -0.80 7.11 17.15
C GLN A 43 -0.59 8.21 16.11
N ALA A 44 0.06 9.33 16.49
CA ALA A 44 0.37 10.41 15.56
C ALA A 44 1.23 9.94 14.37
N LYS A 45 2.25 9.11 14.64
CA LYS A 45 3.07 8.52 13.57
C LYS A 45 2.27 7.61 12.64
N LEU A 46 1.37 6.81 13.19
CA LEU A 46 0.48 5.95 12.40
C LEU A 46 -0.43 6.78 11.50
N ASP A 47 -1.01 7.84 12.03
CA ASP A 47 -1.90 8.74 11.29
C ASP A 47 -1.16 9.44 10.13
N ASP A 48 0.08 9.88 10.35
CA ASP A 48 0.92 10.45 9.30
C ASP A 48 1.28 9.42 8.22
N THR A 49 1.58 8.19 8.63
CA THR A 49 1.87 7.09 7.71
C THR A 49 0.65 6.75 6.86
N HIS A 50 -0.53 6.62 7.49
CA HIS A 50 -1.80 6.39 6.78
C HIS A 50 -2.10 7.52 5.80
N ARG A 51 -1.90 8.78 6.20
CA ARG A 51 -2.08 9.94 5.32
C ARG A 51 -1.17 9.86 4.08
N CYS A 52 0.07 9.42 4.25
CA CYS A 52 1.00 9.21 3.14
C CYS A 52 0.52 8.10 2.20
N ILE A 53 0.12 6.95 2.76
CA ILE A 53 -0.39 5.80 1.98
C ILE A 53 -1.60 6.20 1.13
N VAL A 54 -2.58 6.88 1.72
CA VAL A 54 -3.80 7.32 1.00
C VAL A 54 -3.45 8.29 -0.14
N LYS A 55 -2.51 9.21 0.07
CA LYS A 55 -2.02 10.11 -0.99
C LYS A 55 -1.38 9.33 -2.13
N LEU A 56 -0.52 8.36 -1.83
CA LEU A 56 0.15 7.54 -2.84
C LEU A 56 -0.84 6.66 -3.60
N GLN A 57 -1.79 6.03 -2.92
CA GLN A 57 -2.86 5.24 -3.56
C GLN A 57 -3.65 6.08 -4.56
N LYS A 58 -4.02 7.32 -4.19
CA LYS A 58 -4.69 8.26 -5.10
C LYS A 58 -3.83 8.62 -6.32
N GLN A 59 -2.53 8.77 -6.15
CA GLN A 59 -1.62 9.03 -7.27
C GLN A 59 -1.52 7.80 -8.19
N VAL A 60 -1.41 6.60 -7.65
CA VAL A 60 -1.37 5.36 -8.44
C VAL A 60 -2.66 5.20 -9.26
N SER A 61 -3.83 5.37 -8.65
CA SER A 61 -5.11 5.28 -9.38
C SER A 61 -5.21 6.30 -10.51
N ASN A 62 -4.72 7.53 -10.30
CA ASN A 62 -4.70 8.55 -11.34
C ASN A 62 -3.76 8.16 -12.49
N ASN A 63 -2.57 7.64 -12.17
CA ASN A 63 -1.61 7.17 -13.17
C ASN A 63 -2.18 6.01 -13.99
N GLU A 64 -2.87 5.05 -13.39
CA GLU A 64 -3.53 3.96 -14.12
C GLU A 64 -4.56 4.46 -15.13
N VAL A 65 -5.38 5.44 -14.74
CA VAL A 65 -6.37 6.05 -15.63
C VAL A 65 -5.68 6.75 -16.81
N LEU A 66 -4.60 7.49 -16.55
CA LEU A 66 -3.80 8.14 -17.58
C LEU A 66 -3.15 7.11 -18.51
N HIS A 67 -2.56 6.04 -17.97
CA HIS A 67 -1.92 4.98 -18.74
C HIS A 67 -2.91 4.28 -19.66
N LYS A 68 -4.12 3.96 -19.18
CA LYS A 68 -5.24 3.43 -19.99
C LYS A 68 -5.71 4.42 -21.06
N ARG A 69 -5.64 5.74 -20.81
CA ARG A 69 -6.02 6.77 -21.80
C ARG A 69 -4.98 6.89 -22.91
N ILE A 70 -3.70 6.90 -22.55
CA ILE A 70 -2.58 6.96 -23.50
C ILE A 70 -2.54 5.68 -24.33
N SER A 71 -2.65 4.50 -23.72
CA SER A 71 -2.67 3.21 -24.42
C SER A 71 -3.81 3.12 -25.45
N ARG A 72 -5.03 3.58 -25.11
CA ARG A 72 -6.15 3.66 -26.08
C ARG A 72 -5.90 4.65 -27.22
N LYS A 73 -5.21 5.76 -26.96
CA LYS A 73 -4.95 6.81 -27.95
C LYS A 73 -3.79 6.44 -28.89
N ASN A 74 -2.73 5.83 -28.34
CA ASN A 74 -1.48 5.49 -29.04
C ASN A 74 -1.40 4.01 -29.42
N CYS A 75 -2.56 3.35 -29.58
CA CYS A 75 -2.71 1.92 -29.81
C CYS A 75 -1.83 1.43 -30.99
N ILE A 76 -0.68 0.80 -30.69
CA ILE A 76 0.14 0.08 -31.68
C ILE A 76 -0.64 -1.15 -32.19
N THR A 77 -1.48 -1.74 -31.35
CA THR A 77 -2.31 -2.93 -31.64
C THR A 77 -3.79 -2.57 -31.55
N LYS A 78 -4.44 -2.18 -32.65
CA LYS A 78 -5.89 -1.88 -32.67
C LYS A 78 -6.68 -3.20 -32.59
N PRO A 79 -7.19 -3.59 -31.42
CA PRO A 79 -7.64 -4.97 -31.21
C PRO A 79 -9.04 -5.23 -31.78
N PHE A 80 -9.76 -4.18 -32.17
CA PHE A 80 -11.13 -4.28 -32.67
C PHE A 80 -11.15 -4.17 -34.20
N LYS A 81 -11.08 -5.31 -34.90
CA LYS A 81 -11.21 -5.39 -36.36
C LYS A 81 -12.68 -5.49 -36.78
N CYS A 82 -13.06 -4.82 -37.86
CA CYS A 82 -14.38 -5.03 -38.46
C CYS A 82 -14.46 -6.40 -39.13
N SER A 83 -15.60 -7.08 -39.01
CA SER A 83 -15.87 -8.33 -39.72
C SER A 83 -16.11 -8.11 -41.22
N ASN A 84 -16.64 -6.94 -41.58
CA ASN A 84 -17.12 -6.64 -42.93
C ASN A 84 -16.11 -5.82 -43.75
N CYS A 85 -15.01 -5.36 -43.14
CA CYS A 85 -13.92 -4.67 -43.83
C CYS A 85 -12.59 -4.80 -43.09
N THR A 86 -11.50 -4.32 -43.68
CA THR A 86 -10.14 -4.42 -43.12
C THR A 86 -9.82 -3.38 -42.05
N HIS A 87 -10.74 -2.47 -41.72
CA HIS A 87 -10.49 -1.43 -40.74
C HIS A 87 -10.41 -1.96 -39.30
N THR A 88 -9.44 -1.45 -38.57
CA THR A 88 -9.21 -1.73 -37.15
C THR A 88 -9.36 -0.47 -36.31
N TYR A 89 -9.86 -0.65 -35.09
CA TYR A 89 -10.22 0.41 -34.15
C TYR A 89 -9.58 0.15 -32.78
N SER A 90 -9.28 1.24 -32.05
CA SER A 90 -8.72 1.18 -30.70
C SER A 90 -9.77 1.06 -29.60
N SER A 91 -11.06 1.13 -29.94
CA SER A 91 -12.16 0.97 -28.97
C SER A 91 -13.39 0.29 -29.59
N LYS A 92 -14.15 -0.43 -28.75
CA LYS A 92 -15.40 -1.10 -29.13
C LYS A 92 -16.49 -0.13 -29.59
N ALA A 93 -16.56 1.07 -28.99
CA ALA A 93 -17.53 2.10 -29.37
C ALA A 93 -17.28 2.62 -30.79
N ALA A 94 -16.01 2.86 -31.15
CA ALA A 94 -15.63 3.27 -32.50
C ALA A 94 -15.94 2.19 -33.54
N LEU A 95 -15.69 0.91 -33.22
CA LEU A 95 -16.06 -0.20 -34.09
C LEU A 95 -17.59 -0.26 -34.30
N LYS A 96 -18.38 -0.18 -33.23
CA LYS A 96 -19.86 -0.19 -33.31
C LYS A 96 -20.40 0.97 -34.16
N GLN A 97 -19.85 2.17 -33.97
CA GLN A 97 -20.24 3.32 -34.77
C GLN A 97 -19.87 3.12 -36.24
N HIS A 98 -18.67 2.60 -36.52
CA HIS A 98 -18.26 2.28 -37.88
C HIS A 98 -19.20 1.25 -38.52
N GLN A 99 -19.51 0.15 -37.84
CA GLN A 99 -20.45 -0.85 -38.32
C GLN A 99 -21.83 -0.24 -38.59
N LYS A 100 -22.33 0.60 -37.69
CA LYS A 100 -23.60 1.31 -37.88
C LYS A 100 -23.57 2.29 -39.07
N LEU A 101 -22.46 2.96 -39.36
CA LEU A 101 -22.43 3.95 -40.44
C LEU A 101 -22.08 3.35 -41.81
N LYS A 102 -21.30 2.27 -41.84
CA LYS A 102 -20.75 1.69 -43.07
C LYS A 102 -21.32 0.32 -43.42
N HIS A 103 -21.93 -0.35 -42.45
CA HIS A 103 -22.42 -1.72 -42.57
C HIS A 103 -23.79 -1.91 -41.92
N SER A 104 -24.59 -0.84 -41.77
CA SER A 104 -25.98 -0.98 -41.32
C SER A 104 -26.78 -1.73 -42.37
N GLN A 105 -26.80 -3.05 -42.23
CA GLN A 105 -27.99 -3.84 -42.47
C GLN A 105 -28.50 -4.21 -41.08
N GLU A 106 -29.78 -3.92 -40.82
CA GLU A 106 -30.42 -4.21 -39.55
C GLU A 106 -30.21 -5.68 -39.17
N GLN A 107 -29.48 -5.95 -38.08
CA GLN A 107 -29.80 -7.01 -37.10
C GLN A 107 -28.76 -7.12 -35.98
N THR A 108 -29.29 -6.93 -34.76
CA THR A 108 -29.07 -7.61 -33.47
C THR A 108 -27.69 -8.16 -33.02
N PRO A 109 -27.38 -8.06 -31.71
CA PRO A 109 -26.04 -8.30 -31.17
C PRO A 109 -25.76 -9.78 -30.89
N ILE A 110 -24.81 -10.39 -31.62
CA ILE A 110 -24.20 -11.65 -31.17
C ILE A 110 -23.23 -11.31 -30.03
N THR A 111 -23.73 -11.53 -28.82
CA THR A 111 -22.93 -11.61 -27.62
C THR A 111 -22.48 -13.04 -27.52
N GLN A 112 -21.19 -13.34 -27.68
CA GLN A 112 -20.51 -14.39 -26.91
C GLN A 112 -18.99 -14.37 -27.13
N PRO A 113 -18.20 -14.47 -26.06
CA PRO A 113 -16.77 -14.75 -26.11
C PRO A 113 -16.56 -16.27 -26.17
N LEU A 114 -15.75 -16.76 -27.11
CA LEU A 114 -15.29 -18.14 -27.12
C LEU A 114 -13.79 -18.16 -26.85
N ASP A 115 -13.50 -18.37 -25.58
CA ASP A 115 -12.29 -19.01 -25.10
C ASP A 115 -12.51 -20.54 -25.16
N GLN A 116 -11.42 -21.29 -25.34
CA GLN A 116 -11.24 -22.74 -25.16
C GLN A 116 -11.69 -23.73 -26.26
N GLN A 117 -10.69 -24.32 -26.93
CA GLN A 117 -10.33 -25.77 -27.03
C GLN A 117 -9.63 -26.01 -28.38
N LYS A 118 -8.31 -26.23 -28.45
CA LYS A 118 -7.51 -27.42 -28.06
C LYS A 118 -7.94 -28.71 -28.78
N VAL A 119 -6.99 -29.19 -29.60
CA VAL A 119 -6.66 -30.58 -30.00
C VAL A 119 -7.39 -31.22 -31.20
N VAL A 120 -6.55 -31.83 -32.04
CA VAL A 120 -6.70 -33.06 -32.87
C VAL A 120 -6.92 -32.84 -34.39
N GLU A 121 -5.82 -32.85 -35.15
CA GLU A 121 -5.69 -33.49 -36.48
C GLU A 121 -6.13 -34.97 -36.41
N PRO A 122 -6.61 -35.67 -37.48
CA PRO A 122 -5.93 -35.74 -38.79
C PRO A 122 -6.83 -36.02 -40.02
N LEU A 123 -6.17 -36.30 -41.15
CA LEU A 123 -6.56 -37.00 -42.40
C LEU A 123 -6.48 -36.07 -43.63
N THR A 124 -5.38 -36.06 -44.39
CA THR A 124 -4.95 -36.97 -45.49
C THR A 124 -5.86 -36.99 -46.72
N GLU A 125 -5.19 -37.01 -47.89
CA GLU A 125 -5.68 -37.11 -49.28
C GLU A 125 -6.09 -35.75 -49.89
N ILE A 126 -5.53 -35.27 -51.00
CA ILE A 126 -5.11 -35.91 -52.26
C ILE A 126 -3.79 -35.30 -52.76
#